data_AF-A0A7J6WIM9-F1
#
_entry.id   AF-A0A7J6WIM9-F1
#
_cell.length_a   1.000
_cell.length_b   1.000
_cell.length_c   1.000
_cell.angle_alpha   90.00
_cell.angle_beta   90.00
_cell.angle_gamma   90.00
#
_symmetry.space_group_name_H-M   'P 1'
#
loop_
_entity.id
_entity.type
_entity.pdbx_description
1 polymer ?
#
loop_
_entity_poly.entity_id
_entity_poly.type
_entity_poly.pdbx_seq_one_letter_code
_entity_poly.pdbx_strand_id
1 'polypeptide(L)'
;MTGTEGKEVEIGEEILLKSLKKLGISIPQEISSIQTTCALLSICVQCLHKIDQSLLSFHPKTETIDDCTTEAKMFDMCAEISAGFEKLGYNKDNKKSQISFHQLLYPSKDDSYNLIRFLMEKLSDKLLDCADGSSTLGKNEGEETAIATMLNEKLASLRAISFKMRNEIQILHNQGEVLKHELSARVSESQHLESKHELFTAAVKMALDDQHPIEFHVDELKKQLETDKQKHEQLELHWNASVKPLEERKREVEELPQAQKAQIELMVKKVKQVDLETDAIILEIKRSEEVRIKLSSELETKPKAAFRKSYIERISEITKNSRKQDADIGRILNDTRDLQIESNSIQERLHRTYVVVEEAILRDVKNDLVRQQAHGLLIAIHESFGDISEQILITDRIRREAVELETKLSAASTSTLAMDRLQANLDALRKEEKLLWDPLHH
;
A
#
# COMPACT_ATOMS: atom_id res chain seq x y z
N MET A 1 21.76 8.11 -0.17
CA MET A 1 22.80 7.25 -0.79
C MET A 1 22.14 6.08 -1.53
N THR A 2 21.17 6.36 -2.40
CA THR A 2 20.31 5.35 -3.07
C THR A 2 20.46 5.36 -4.60
N GLY A 3 21.37 6.19 -5.13
CA GLY A 3 21.54 6.40 -6.57
C GLY A 3 22.59 5.51 -7.26
N THR A 4 23.35 4.71 -6.50
CA THR A 4 24.40 3.80 -7.00
C THR A 4 23.90 2.37 -7.19
N GLU A 5 23.04 1.86 -6.28
CA GLU A 5 22.47 0.50 -6.40
C GLU A 5 21.57 0.35 -7.64
N GLY A 6 20.80 1.38 -7.99
CA GLY A 6 19.92 1.34 -9.17
C GLY A 6 20.66 1.20 -10.50
N LYS A 7 21.91 1.71 -10.60
CA LYS A 7 22.72 1.64 -11.82
C LYS A 7 23.47 0.31 -11.96
N GLU A 8 23.87 -0.32 -10.86
CA GLU A 8 24.53 -1.64 -10.92
C GLU A 8 23.54 -2.75 -11.32
N VAL A 9 22.27 -2.65 -10.90
CA VAL A 9 21.21 -3.60 -11.28
C VAL A 9 20.85 -3.50 -12.76
N GLU A 10 20.78 -2.29 -13.33
CA GLU A 10 20.53 -2.09 -14.77
C GLU A 10 21.66 -2.68 -15.65
N ILE A 11 22.92 -2.56 -15.23
CA ILE A 11 24.07 -3.13 -15.94
C ILE A 11 24.04 -4.68 -15.86
N GLY A 12 23.66 -5.24 -14.71
CA GLY A 12 23.53 -6.69 -14.52
C GLY A 12 22.42 -7.33 -15.37
N GLU A 13 21.26 -6.67 -15.47
CA GLU A 13 20.14 -7.10 -16.32
C GLU A 13 20.51 -7.09 -17.81
N GLU A 14 21.22 -6.06 -18.28
CA GLU A 14 21.65 -5.97 -19.68
C GLU A 14 22.65 -7.08 -20.05
N ILE A 15 23.55 -7.43 -19.12
CA ILE A 15 24.51 -8.54 -19.30
C ILE A 15 23.79 -9.90 -19.36
N LEU A 16 22.80 -10.13 -18.49
CA LEU A 16 21.99 -11.34 -18.51
C LEU A 16 21.20 -11.48 -19.82
N LEU A 17 20.57 -10.41 -20.29
CA LEU A 17 19.81 -10.41 -21.55
C LEU A 17 20.68 -10.68 -22.78
N LYS A 18 21.87 -10.05 -22.84
CA LYS A 18 22.86 -10.34 -23.90
C LYS A 18 23.33 -11.81 -23.85
N SER A 19 23.49 -12.37 -22.66
CA SER A 19 23.92 -13.76 -22.45
C SER A 19 22.83 -14.77 -22.86
N LEU A 20 21.56 -14.52 -22.51
CA LEU A 20 20.41 -15.32 -22.93
C LEU A 20 20.23 -15.32 -24.46
N LYS A 21 20.41 -14.17 -25.10
CA LYS A 21 20.36 -14.04 -26.56
C LYS A 21 21.46 -14.87 -27.24
N LYS A 22 22.67 -14.90 -26.66
CA LYS A 22 23.79 -15.73 -27.14
C LYS A 22 23.52 -17.24 -27.02
N LEU A 23 22.68 -17.66 -26.07
CA LEU A 23 22.25 -19.05 -25.86
C LEU A 23 21.04 -19.46 -26.72
N GLY A 24 20.59 -18.57 -27.63
CA GLY A 24 19.52 -18.83 -28.58
C GLY A 24 18.14 -18.89 -27.93
N ILE A 25 17.91 -18.12 -26.87
CA ILE A 25 16.59 -17.89 -26.27
C ILE A 25 15.99 -16.66 -26.97
N SER A 26 14.76 -16.81 -27.48
CA SER A 26 14.07 -15.74 -28.21
C SER A 26 13.35 -14.84 -27.20
N ILE A 27 13.82 -13.60 -27.09
CA ILE A 27 13.21 -12.57 -26.23
C ILE A 27 12.22 -11.79 -27.10
N PRO A 28 10.92 -11.72 -26.75
CA PRO A 28 9.93 -10.94 -27.47
C PRO A 28 10.37 -9.48 -27.63
N GLN A 29 10.28 -8.97 -28.84
CA GLN A 29 10.89 -7.73 -29.28
C GLN A 29 9.96 -6.56 -28.95
N GLU A 30 10.03 -6.03 -27.71
CA GLU A 30 9.60 -4.66 -27.27
C GLU A 30 9.37 -4.53 -25.75
N ILE A 31 10.24 -5.10 -24.91
CA ILE A 31 10.16 -4.85 -23.46
C ILE A 31 11.53 -4.48 -22.93
N SER A 32 11.68 -3.22 -22.50
CA SER A 32 12.90 -2.68 -21.88
C SER A 32 13.14 -3.22 -20.46
N SER A 33 12.34 -4.18 -19.99
CA SER A 33 12.47 -4.78 -18.65
C SER A 33 11.93 -6.21 -18.61
N ILE A 34 12.64 -7.08 -17.88
CA ILE A 34 12.29 -8.48 -17.60
C ILE A 34 11.00 -8.60 -16.75
N GLN A 35 10.48 -7.48 -16.25
CA GLN A 35 9.43 -7.41 -15.23
C GLN A 35 8.03 -7.86 -15.71
N THR A 36 7.80 -8.01 -17.01
CA THR A 36 6.51 -8.50 -17.51
C THR A 36 6.38 -10.01 -17.31
N THR A 37 5.35 -10.43 -16.56
CA THR A 37 5.04 -11.84 -16.24
C THR A 37 5.12 -12.77 -17.46
N CYS A 38 4.59 -12.36 -18.61
CA CYS A 38 4.63 -13.15 -19.85
C CYS A 38 6.04 -13.36 -20.40
N ALA A 39 6.92 -12.36 -20.27
CA ALA A 39 8.30 -12.43 -20.73
C ALA A 39 9.14 -13.32 -19.82
N LEU A 40 8.97 -13.18 -18.50
CA LEU A 40 9.64 -14.04 -17.51
C LEU A 40 9.25 -15.51 -17.70
N LEU A 41 7.96 -15.80 -17.87
CA LEU A 41 7.46 -17.15 -18.11
C LEU A 41 8.01 -17.73 -19.42
N SER A 42 8.02 -16.95 -20.51
CA SER A 42 8.60 -17.39 -21.78
C SER A 42 10.07 -17.76 -21.66
N ILE A 43 10.87 -16.92 -20.98
CA ILE A 43 12.30 -17.15 -20.76
C ILE A 43 12.49 -18.40 -19.88
N CYS A 44 11.75 -18.53 -18.79
CA CYS A 44 11.83 -19.68 -17.89
C CYS A 44 11.49 -21.00 -18.61
N VAL A 45 10.43 -21.03 -19.43
CA VAL A 45 10.03 -22.21 -20.21
C VAL A 45 11.12 -22.57 -21.23
N GLN A 46 11.64 -21.60 -21.97
CA GLN A 46 12.72 -21.84 -22.95
C GLN A 46 14.01 -22.32 -22.28
N CYS A 47 14.37 -21.76 -21.12
CA CYS A 47 15.54 -22.18 -20.33
C CYS A 47 15.38 -23.59 -19.79
N LEU A 48 14.26 -23.89 -19.10
CA LEU A 48 14.00 -25.20 -18.51
C LEU A 48 13.96 -26.30 -19.56
N HIS A 49 13.33 -26.06 -20.72
CA HIS A 49 13.31 -27.01 -21.82
C HIS A 49 14.71 -27.27 -22.41
N LYS A 50 15.60 -26.25 -22.42
CA LYS A 50 17.00 -26.41 -22.82
C LYS A 50 17.82 -27.16 -21.76
N ILE A 51 17.50 -27.03 -20.48
CA ILE A 51 18.17 -27.76 -19.38
C ILE A 51 17.72 -29.22 -19.35
N ASP A 52 16.43 -29.51 -19.40
CA ASP A 52 15.91 -30.87 -19.43
C ASP A 52 14.47 -30.86 -19.96
N GLN A 53 14.28 -31.56 -21.09
CA GLN A 53 13.01 -31.63 -21.80
C GLN A 53 11.91 -32.37 -21.01
N SER A 54 12.28 -33.13 -19.97
CA SER A 54 11.35 -33.86 -19.11
C SER A 54 10.78 -33.04 -17.94
N LEU A 55 11.28 -31.82 -17.72
CA LEU A 55 10.86 -30.96 -16.60
C LEU A 55 9.52 -30.25 -16.82
N LEU A 56 9.09 -30.12 -18.08
CA LEU A 56 7.85 -29.47 -18.48
C LEU A 56 7.09 -30.37 -19.47
N SER A 57 5.78 -30.46 -19.34
CA SER A 57 4.91 -31.22 -20.24
C SER A 57 4.56 -30.46 -21.54
N PHE A 58 4.76 -29.14 -21.57
CA PHE A 58 4.50 -28.28 -22.74
C PHE A 58 5.75 -28.05 -23.62
N HIS A 59 5.55 -27.95 -24.95
CA HIS A 59 6.62 -27.78 -25.94
C HIS A 59 6.73 -26.32 -26.42
N PRO A 60 7.92 -25.69 -26.45
CA PRO A 60 8.08 -24.24 -26.63
C PRO A 60 7.98 -23.73 -28.08
N LYS A 61 7.44 -24.51 -29.03
CA LYS A 61 7.53 -24.18 -30.47
C LYS A 61 6.27 -23.64 -31.15
N THR A 62 5.15 -23.49 -30.44
CA THR A 62 3.96 -22.89 -31.04
C THR A 62 3.19 -22.12 -29.98
N GLU A 63 3.33 -20.80 -30.06
CA GLU A 63 2.48 -19.73 -29.54
C GLU A 63 3.42 -18.66 -28.97
N THR A 64 3.58 -17.58 -29.73
CA THR A 64 3.88 -16.30 -29.11
C THR A 64 2.86 -16.13 -27.98
N ILE A 65 3.34 -15.85 -26.77
CA ILE A 65 2.47 -15.51 -25.63
C ILE A 65 1.94 -14.11 -25.92
N ASP A 66 1.17 -13.98 -26.99
CA ASP A 66 0.47 -12.79 -27.45
C ASP A 66 -0.96 -12.91 -26.94
N ASP A 67 -1.34 -11.96 -26.11
CA ASP A 67 -2.70 -11.61 -25.65
C ASP A 67 -3.71 -12.76 -25.43
N CYS A 68 -4.04 -12.97 -24.14
CA CYS A 68 -5.12 -13.82 -23.59
C CYS A 68 -4.88 -15.33 -23.49
N THR A 69 -3.91 -15.74 -22.66
CA THR A 69 -4.06 -16.97 -21.88
C THR A 69 -5.00 -16.70 -20.70
N THR A 70 -6.10 -17.46 -20.61
CA THR A 70 -7.02 -17.40 -19.45
C THR A 70 -6.25 -17.56 -18.14
N GLU A 71 -6.65 -16.84 -17.08
CA GLU A 71 -5.98 -16.88 -15.75
C GLU A 71 -5.70 -18.31 -15.26
N ALA A 72 -6.58 -19.26 -15.57
CA ALA A 72 -6.41 -20.68 -15.27
C ALA A 72 -5.20 -21.33 -15.98
N LYS A 73 -4.97 -21.06 -17.27
CA LYS A 73 -3.80 -21.59 -18.00
C LYS A 73 -2.49 -20.96 -17.51
N MET A 74 -2.51 -19.69 -17.15
CA MET A 74 -1.37 -19.01 -16.54
C MET A 74 -1.01 -19.62 -15.18
N PHE A 75 -2.03 -19.96 -14.38
CA PHE A 75 -1.85 -20.64 -13.09
C PHE A 75 -1.22 -22.03 -13.26
N ASP A 76 -1.72 -22.84 -14.20
CA ASP A 76 -1.19 -24.18 -14.48
C ASP A 76 0.26 -24.13 -14.98
N MET A 77 0.60 -23.19 -15.86
CA MET A 77 1.97 -22.98 -16.32
C MET A 77 2.90 -22.55 -15.19
N CYS A 78 2.47 -21.62 -14.32
CA CYS A 78 3.28 -21.19 -13.18
C CYS A 78 3.50 -22.33 -12.18
N ALA A 79 2.49 -23.18 -11.95
CA ALA A 79 2.60 -24.34 -11.07
C ALA A 79 3.61 -25.37 -11.61
N GLU A 80 3.59 -25.64 -12.92
CA GLU A 80 4.52 -26.59 -13.53
C GLU A 80 5.95 -26.05 -13.59
N ILE A 81 6.12 -24.77 -13.92
CA ILE A 81 7.43 -24.10 -13.89
C ILE A 81 7.99 -24.15 -12.46
N SER A 82 7.18 -23.84 -11.44
CA SER A 82 7.61 -23.93 -10.03
C SER A 82 8.08 -25.34 -9.67
N ALA A 83 7.35 -26.38 -10.10
CA ALA A 83 7.78 -27.78 -9.92
C ALA A 83 9.08 -28.11 -10.67
N GLY A 84 9.30 -27.54 -11.85
CA GLY A 84 10.55 -27.65 -12.60
C GLY A 84 11.75 -27.06 -11.85
N PHE A 85 11.59 -25.89 -11.25
CA PHE A 85 12.63 -25.28 -10.41
C PHE A 85 12.86 -26.06 -9.09
N GLU A 86 11.81 -26.64 -8.48
CA GLU A 86 11.96 -27.50 -7.31
C GLU A 86 12.77 -28.77 -7.63
N LYS A 87 12.53 -29.39 -8.80
CA LYS A 87 13.31 -30.54 -9.28
C LYS A 87 14.78 -30.18 -9.53
N LEU A 88 15.05 -28.95 -9.99
CA LEU A 88 16.41 -28.44 -10.17
C LEU A 88 17.09 -27.98 -8.87
N GLY A 89 16.37 -27.97 -7.75
CA GLY A 89 16.93 -27.65 -6.43
C GLY A 89 17.15 -26.15 -6.18
N TYR A 90 16.25 -25.29 -6.66
CA TYR A 90 16.32 -23.85 -6.38
C TYR A 90 16.29 -23.55 -4.88
N ASN A 91 17.27 -22.78 -4.38
CA ASN A 91 17.37 -22.37 -2.98
C ASN A 91 17.52 -20.85 -2.89
N LYS A 92 16.47 -20.16 -2.45
CA LYS A 92 16.54 -18.74 -2.11
C LYS A 92 17.01 -18.60 -0.64
N ASP A 93 18.12 -17.90 -0.41
CA ASP A 93 18.67 -17.57 0.92
C ASP A 93 19.07 -18.77 1.82
N ASN A 94 19.64 -19.84 1.25
CA ASN A 94 20.12 -21.03 1.98
C ASN A 94 19.05 -21.78 2.79
N LYS A 95 17.76 -21.54 2.51
CA LYS A 95 16.65 -22.39 2.93
C LYS A 95 16.00 -22.99 1.69
N LYS A 96 15.61 -24.26 1.77
CA LYS A 96 14.82 -24.93 0.73
C LYS A 96 13.44 -24.25 0.67
N SER A 97 13.35 -23.21 -0.15
CA SER A 97 12.18 -22.36 -0.25
C SER A 97 11.41 -22.80 -1.47
N GLN A 98 10.20 -23.31 -1.27
CA GLN A 98 9.29 -23.62 -2.37
C GLN A 98 9.00 -22.31 -3.12
N ILE A 99 9.26 -22.29 -4.43
CA ILE A 99 8.85 -21.16 -5.25
C ILE A 99 7.33 -21.16 -5.24
N SER A 100 6.74 -20.12 -4.65
CA SER A 100 5.31 -19.95 -4.68
C SER A 100 4.89 -19.52 -6.08
N PHE A 101 3.84 -20.11 -6.64
CA PHE A 101 3.27 -19.70 -7.94
C PHE A 101 3.01 -18.18 -7.99
N HIS A 102 2.73 -17.56 -6.84
CA HIS A 102 2.47 -16.13 -6.71
C HIS A 102 3.70 -15.26 -7.03
N GLN A 103 4.92 -15.79 -6.85
CA GLN A 103 6.19 -15.13 -7.23
C GLN A 103 6.41 -15.13 -8.75
N LEU A 104 5.78 -16.05 -9.49
CA LEU A 104 5.83 -16.10 -10.95
C LEU A 104 4.71 -15.29 -11.59
N LEU A 105 3.52 -15.24 -10.99
CA LEU A 105 2.40 -14.43 -11.47
C LEU A 105 2.64 -12.92 -11.27
N TYR A 106 3.27 -12.55 -10.16
CA TYR A 106 3.56 -11.16 -9.79
C TYR A 106 5.03 -11.01 -9.37
N PRO A 107 5.97 -11.07 -10.33
CA PRO A 107 7.38 -11.15 -10.01
C PRO A 107 7.94 -9.80 -9.53
N SER A 108 8.65 -9.82 -8.39
CA SER A 108 9.52 -8.72 -7.97
C SER A 108 10.73 -8.62 -8.90
N LYS A 109 11.36 -7.44 -8.98
CA LYS A 109 12.61 -7.23 -9.73
C LYS A 109 13.72 -8.18 -9.27
N ASP A 110 13.87 -8.34 -7.95
CA ASP A 110 14.85 -9.25 -7.36
C ASP A 110 14.51 -10.73 -7.61
N ASP A 111 13.22 -11.08 -7.58
CA ASP A 111 12.77 -12.46 -7.82
C ASP A 111 13.02 -12.87 -9.28
N SER A 112 12.68 -11.98 -10.22
CA SER A 112 12.92 -12.19 -11.64
C SER A 112 14.41 -12.39 -11.94
N TYR A 113 15.26 -11.55 -11.34
CA TYR A 113 16.71 -11.60 -11.52
C TYR A 113 17.31 -12.87 -10.94
N ASN A 114 16.93 -13.26 -9.72
CA ASN A 114 17.44 -14.46 -9.06
C ASN A 114 17.02 -15.76 -9.76
N LEU A 115 15.78 -15.83 -10.25
CA LEU A 115 15.29 -16.98 -11.03
C LEU A 115 16.05 -17.14 -12.35
N ILE A 116 16.25 -16.05 -13.10
CA ILE A 116 17.00 -16.08 -14.36
C ILE A 116 18.47 -16.40 -14.14
N ARG A 117 19.10 -15.81 -13.11
CA ARG A 117 20.50 -16.07 -12.75
C ARG A 117 20.72 -17.56 -12.44
N PHE A 118 19.82 -18.17 -11.68
CA PHE A 118 19.89 -19.61 -11.37
C PHE A 118 19.74 -20.49 -12.62
N LEU A 119 18.79 -20.17 -13.50
CA LEU A 119 18.62 -20.90 -14.76
C LEU A 119 19.86 -20.76 -15.67
N MET A 120 20.47 -19.58 -15.70
CA MET A 120 21.72 -19.33 -16.44
C MET A 120 22.89 -20.14 -15.89
N GLU A 121 23.02 -20.24 -14.56
CA GLU A 121 24.03 -21.09 -13.91
C GLU A 121 23.86 -22.55 -14.32
N LYS A 122 22.62 -23.06 -14.28
CA LYS A 122 22.32 -24.45 -14.70
C LYS A 122 22.44 -24.70 -16.20
N LEU A 123 22.17 -23.71 -17.04
CA LEU A 123 22.43 -23.79 -18.48
C LEU A 123 23.93 -23.80 -18.79
N SER A 124 24.72 -23.04 -18.03
CA SER A 124 26.18 -23.02 -18.17
C SER A 124 26.80 -24.33 -17.71
N ASP A 125 26.30 -24.92 -16.62
CA ASP A 125 26.70 -26.27 -16.16
C ASP A 125 26.44 -27.32 -17.26
N LYS A 126 25.28 -27.26 -17.92
CA LYS A 126 24.94 -28.19 -19.02
C LYS A 126 25.79 -28.00 -20.29
N LEU A 127 26.30 -26.79 -20.54
CA LEU A 127 27.23 -26.55 -21.67
C LEU A 127 28.63 -27.13 -21.41
N LEU A 128 29.01 -27.35 -20.16
CA LEU A 128 30.23 -28.05 -19.78
C LEU A 128 30.12 -29.58 -19.95
N ASP A 129 28.91 -30.13 -19.93
CA ASP A 129 28.64 -31.58 -20.08
C ASP A 129 28.75 -32.14 -21.52
N CYS A 130 29.20 -31.34 -22.51
CA CYS A 130 29.48 -31.82 -23.88
C CYS A 130 30.98 -31.97 -24.21
N ALA A 131 31.86 -31.86 -23.22
CA ALA A 131 33.28 -32.20 -23.37
C ALA A 131 33.73 -33.05 -22.18
N ASP A 132 33.39 -34.34 -22.22
CA ASP A 132 34.38 -35.43 -22.17
C ASP A 132 33.75 -36.78 -21.73
N GLY A 133 33.99 -37.80 -22.54
CA GLY A 133 34.05 -39.21 -22.14
C GLY A 133 35.35 -39.78 -22.72
N SER A 134 36.17 -40.58 -22.06
CA SER A 134 35.94 -41.53 -20.97
C SER A 134 37.28 -41.80 -20.26
N SER A 135 37.32 -41.94 -18.93
CA SER A 135 37.36 -43.22 -18.17
C SER A 135 38.80 -43.75 -17.94
N THR A 136 39.22 -44.33 -16.81
CA THR A 136 38.57 -45.02 -15.70
C THR A 136 39.47 -45.05 -14.44
N LEU A 137 38.81 -45.12 -13.28
CA LEU A 137 39.18 -45.84 -12.04
C LEU A 137 40.43 -45.44 -11.23
N GLY A 138 40.16 -44.85 -10.06
CA GLY A 138 40.33 -45.62 -8.82
C GLY A 138 41.44 -45.19 -7.88
N LYS A 139 41.03 -44.46 -6.83
CA LYS A 139 41.59 -44.46 -5.46
C LYS A 139 43.06 -44.03 -5.31
N ASN A 140 43.28 -42.87 -4.70
CA ASN A 140 44.02 -42.66 -3.44
C ASN A 140 44.57 -41.22 -3.40
N GLU A 141 44.38 -40.53 -2.27
CA GLU A 141 44.63 -39.10 -2.02
C GLU A 141 46.12 -38.68 -2.02
N GLY A 142 46.94 -39.21 -2.94
CA GLY A 142 48.38 -38.90 -3.07
C GLY A 142 48.89 -38.61 -4.49
N GLU A 143 48.07 -38.78 -5.54
CA GLU A 143 48.48 -38.63 -6.95
C GLU A 143 48.01 -37.31 -7.63
N GLU A 144 47.04 -36.60 -7.05
CA GLU A 144 46.49 -35.35 -7.61
C GLU A 144 47.54 -34.24 -7.76
N THR A 145 48.54 -34.18 -6.88
CA THR A 145 49.62 -33.18 -6.91
C THR A 145 50.65 -33.43 -8.03
N ALA A 146 50.89 -34.68 -8.41
CA ALA A 146 51.80 -35.05 -9.49
C ALA A 146 51.16 -34.87 -10.89
N ILE A 147 49.86 -35.16 -11.00
CA ILE A 147 49.10 -34.93 -12.23
C ILE A 147 48.93 -33.42 -12.47
N ALA A 148 48.61 -32.64 -11.42
CA ALA A 148 48.47 -31.18 -11.51
C ALA A 148 49.76 -30.47 -11.93
N THR A 149 50.93 -30.94 -11.48
CA THR A 149 52.23 -30.35 -11.85
C THR A 149 52.58 -30.63 -13.31
N MET A 150 52.41 -31.87 -13.80
CA MET A 150 52.58 -32.21 -15.22
C MET A 150 51.62 -31.45 -16.15
N LEU A 151 50.36 -31.27 -15.74
CA LEU A 151 49.36 -30.54 -16.51
C LEU A 151 49.68 -29.05 -16.57
N ASN A 152 50.18 -28.47 -15.48
CA ASN A 152 50.65 -27.08 -15.45
C ASN A 152 51.89 -26.85 -16.33
N GLU A 153 52.81 -27.80 -16.39
CA GLU A 153 54.00 -27.70 -17.25
C GLU A 153 53.63 -27.83 -18.75
N LYS A 154 52.71 -28.74 -19.10
CA LYS A 154 52.11 -28.79 -20.44
C LYS A 154 51.33 -27.51 -20.77
N LEU A 155 50.56 -26.96 -19.84
CA LEU A 155 49.88 -25.66 -20.03
C LEU A 155 50.87 -24.51 -20.20
N ALA A 156 51.99 -24.50 -19.47
CA ALA A 156 53.03 -23.48 -19.61
C ALA A 156 53.72 -23.55 -20.98
N SER A 157 54.06 -24.74 -21.46
CA SER A 157 54.64 -24.93 -22.80
C SER A 157 53.66 -24.59 -23.93
N LEU A 158 52.38 -24.99 -23.82
CA LEU A 158 51.33 -24.58 -24.75
C LEU A 158 51.11 -23.07 -24.76
N ARG A 159 51.14 -22.42 -23.59
CA ARG A 159 51.08 -20.95 -23.49
C ARG A 159 52.27 -20.29 -24.18
N ALA A 160 53.48 -20.83 -24.01
CA ALA A 160 54.69 -20.32 -24.66
C ALA A 160 54.63 -20.48 -26.19
N ILE A 161 54.11 -21.60 -26.70
CA ILE A 161 53.91 -21.82 -28.14
C ILE A 161 52.84 -20.86 -28.68
N SER A 162 51.71 -20.72 -27.96
CA SER A 162 50.64 -19.78 -28.33
C SER A 162 51.15 -18.33 -28.36
N PHE A 163 52.02 -17.95 -27.42
CA PHE A 163 52.65 -16.64 -27.41
C PHE A 163 53.58 -16.41 -28.61
N LYS A 164 54.42 -17.39 -28.96
CA LYS A 164 55.27 -17.32 -30.16
C LYS A 164 54.44 -17.19 -31.44
N MET A 165 53.41 -18.03 -31.60
CA MET A 165 52.50 -17.97 -32.74
C MET A 165 51.80 -16.61 -32.83
N ARG A 166 51.36 -16.05 -31.69
CA ARG A 166 50.73 -14.72 -31.65
C ARG A 166 51.69 -13.61 -32.11
N ASN A 167 52.95 -13.65 -31.68
CA ASN A 167 53.95 -12.67 -32.10
C ASN A 167 54.27 -12.80 -33.59
N GLU A 168 54.36 -14.02 -34.12
CA GLU A 168 54.61 -14.25 -35.55
C GLU A 168 53.42 -13.78 -36.41
N ILE A 169 52.19 -14.05 -35.98
CA ILE A 169 50.97 -13.50 -36.60
C ILE A 169 51.00 -11.97 -36.59
N GLN A 170 51.42 -11.34 -35.48
CA GLN A 170 51.50 -9.87 -35.40
C GLN A 170 52.56 -9.29 -36.35
N ILE A 171 53.72 -9.95 -36.48
CA ILE A 171 54.78 -9.52 -37.41
C ILE A 171 54.29 -9.65 -38.86
N LEU A 172 53.69 -10.79 -39.21
CA LEU A 172 53.13 -11.02 -40.55
C LEU A 172 51.99 -10.04 -40.86
N HIS A 173 51.13 -9.74 -39.89
CA HIS A 173 50.08 -8.74 -40.05
C HIS A 173 50.65 -7.35 -40.34
N ASN A 174 51.66 -6.92 -39.57
CA ASN A 174 52.29 -5.61 -39.77
C ASN A 174 52.99 -5.53 -41.15
N GLN A 175 53.65 -6.60 -41.58
CA GLN A 175 54.21 -6.70 -42.94
C GLN A 175 53.12 -6.64 -44.01
N GLY A 176 51.99 -7.31 -43.78
CA GLY A 176 50.83 -7.27 -44.67
C GLY A 176 50.25 -5.86 -44.83
N GLU A 177 50.12 -5.09 -43.76
CA GLU A 177 49.63 -3.70 -43.83
C GLU A 177 50.62 -2.77 -44.54
N VAL A 178 51.94 -2.94 -44.33
CA VAL A 178 52.96 -2.18 -45.08
C VAL A 178 52.89 -2.48 -46.58
N LEU A 179 52.83 -3.76 -46.95
CA LEU A 179 52.70 -4.18 -48.35
C LEU A 179 51.41 -3.69 -48.99
N LYS A 180 50.31 -3.62 -48.23
CA LYS A 180 49.02 -3.08 -48.69
C LYS A 180 49.08 -1.58 -48.98
N HIS A 181 49.71 -0.81 -48.10
CA HIS A 181 49.94 0.61 -48.36
C HIS A 181 50.85 0.82 -49.57
N GLU A 182 51.95 0.07 -49.68
CA GLU A 182 52.85 0.15 -50.84
C GLU A 182 52.16 -0.25 -52.14
N LEU A 183 51.32 -1.29 -52.11
CA LEU A 183 50.49 -1.68 -53.24
C LEU A 183 49.51 -0.56 -53.64
N SER A 184 48.83 0.08 -52.67
CA SER A 184 47.93 1.20 -52.98
C SER A 184 48.68 2.37 -53.62
N ALA A 185 49.89 2.68 -53.16
CA ALA A 185 50.72 3.74 -53.74
C ALA A 185 51.17 3.40 -55.17
N ARG A 186 51.64 2.17 -55.40
CA ARG A 186 52.02 1.66 -56.72
C ARG A 186 50.84 1.62 -57.70
N VAL A 187 49.64 1.30 -57.23
CA VAL A 187 48.42 1.34 -58.04
C VAL A 187 48.10 2.78 -58.46
N SER A 188 48.15 3.75 -57.53
CA SER A 188 47.95 5.17 -57.88
C SER A 188 49.03 5.69 -58.85
N GLU A 189 50.29 5.30 -58.69
CA GLU A 189 51.38 5.65 -59.61
C GLU A 189 51.17 5.05 -61.00
N SER A 190 50.78 3.77 -61.07
CA SER A 190 50.46 3.09 -62.32
C SER A 190 49.30 3.76 -63.05
N GLN A 191 48.22 4.11 -62.34
CA GLN A 191 47.08 4.83 -62.90
C GLN A 191 47.51 6.19 -63.46
N HIS A 192 48.33 6.93 -62.73
CA HIS A 192 48.85 8.22 -63.19
C HIS A 192 49.71 8.08 -64.45
N LEU A 193 50.60 7.07 -64.50
CA LEU A 193 51.42 6.79 -65.68
C LEU A 193 50.57 6.36 -66.88
N GLU A 194 49.52 5.58 -66.66
CA GLU A 194 48.59 5.14 -67.69
C GLU A 194 47.80 6.33 -68.26
N SER A 195 47.25 7.21 -67.43
CA SER A 195 46.63 8.46 -67.88
C SER A 195 47.59 9.33 -68.68
N LYS A 196 48.86 9.43 -68.25
CA LYS A 196 49.89 10.19 -68.99
C LYS A 196 50.20 9.55 -70.34
N HIS A 197 50.28 8.23 -70.40
CA HIS A 197 50.50 7.49 -71.64
C HIS A 197 49.33 7.66 -72.62
N GLU A 198 48.08 7.64 -72.14
CA GLU A 198 46.89 7.91 -72.95
C GLU A 198 46.92 9.32 -73.54
N LEU A 199 47.24 10.32 -72.71
CA LEU A 199 47.38 11.72 -73.16
C LEU A 199 48.46 11.87 -74.24
N PHE A 200 49.63 11.25 -74.05
CA PHE A 200 50.69 11.28 -75.06
C PHE A 200 50.30 10.52 -76.33
N THR A 201 49.62 9.39 -76.21
CA THR A 201 49.12 8.63 -77.35
C THR A 201 48.12 9.46 -78.16
N ALA A 202 47.23 10.19 -77.50
CA ALA A 202 46.33 11.14 -78.16
C ALA A 202 47.08 12.30 -78.82
N ALA A 203 48.06 12.89 -78.14
CA ALA A 203 48.88 13.97 -78.68
C ALA A 203 49.67 13.54 -79.93
N VAL A 204 50.25 12.35 -79.91
CA VAL A 204 50.95 11.76 -81.07
C VAL A 204 49.99 11.51 -82.23
N LYS A 205 48.78 10.97 -81.97
CA LYS A 205 47.76 10.80 -83.00
C LYS A 205 47.35 12.11 -83.66
N MET A 206 47.18 13.19 -82.89
CA MET A 206 46.87 14.52 -83.42
C MET A 206 48.04 15.15 -84.18
N ALA A 207 49.28 14.92 -83.74
CA ALA A 207 50.47 15.45 -84.41
C ALA A 207 50.81 14.73 -85.72
N LEU A 208 50.34 13.49 -85.90
CA LEU A 208 50.54 12.65 -87.09
C LEU A 208 49.33 12.65 -88.03
N ASP A 209 48.30 13.46 -87.77
CA ASP A 209 47.15 13.60 -88.66
C ASP A 209 47.49 14.57 -89.81
N ASP A 210 47.91 14.01 -90.95
CA ASP A 210 48.20 14.79 -92.17
C ASP A 210 46.93 15.28 -92.88
N GLN A 211 45.74 14.86 -92.45
CA GLN A 211 44.45 15.17 -93.10
C GLN A 211 43.81 16.44 -92.55
N HIS A 212 44.11 16.81 -91.30
CA HIS A 212 43.51 17.95 -90.63
C HIS A 212 44.58 18.93 -90.12
N PRO A 213 44.40 20.25 -90.30
CA PRO A 213 45.26 21.24 -89.65
C PRO A 213 45.16 21.15 -88.12
N ILE A 214 46.24 21.50 -87.41
CA ILE A 214 46.30 21.53 -85.93
C ILE A 214 45.12 22.32 -85.32
N GLU A 215 44.67 23.38 -85.98
CA GLU A 215 43.52 24.22 -85.58
C GLU A 215 42.22 23.40 -85.45
N PHE A 216 42.00 22.41 -86.32
CA PHE A 216 40.83 21.53 -86.26
C PHE A 216 40.80 20.70 -84.97
N HIS A 217 41.93 20.10 -84.57
CA HIS A 217 42.03 19.36 -83.31
C HIS A 217 41.89 20.26 -82.09
N VAL A 218 42.41 21.49 -82.15
CA VAL A 218 42.23 22.49 -81.09
C VAL A 218 40.75 22.83 -80.91
N ASP A 219 40.01 23.02 -81.99
CA ASP A 219 38.59 23.35 -81.91
C ASP A 219 37.72 22.15 -81.47
N GLU A 220 38.07 20.92 -81.88
CA GLU A 220 37.42 19.71 -81.37
C GLU A 220 37.68 19.52 -79.86
N LEU A 221 38.90 19.75 -79.37
CA LEU A 221 39.21 19.71 -77.93
C LEU A 221 38.47 20.82 -77.16
N LYS A 222 38.37 22.04 -77.70
CA LYS A 222 37.57 23.11 -77.08
C LYS A 222 36.09 22.71 -77.01
N LYS A 223 35.55 22.09 -78.05
CA LYS A 223 34.16 21.60 -78.08
C LYS A 223 33.92 20.49 -77.05
N GLN A 224 34.86 19.56 -76.92
CA GLN A 224 34.81 18.52 -75.89
C GLN A 224 34.88 19.13 -74.49
N LEU A 225 35.79 20.09 -74.27
CA LEU A 225 35.91 20.83 -73.01
C LEU A 225 34.62 21.58 -72.66
N GLU A 226 33.99 22.24 -73.63
CA GLU A 226 32.73 22.94 -73.40
C GLU A 226 31.58 21.97 -73.10
N THR A 227 31.53 20.82 -73.79
CA THR A 227 30.56 19.76 -73.52
C THR A 227 30.74 19.18 -72.11
N ASP A 228 31.97 18.94 -71.69
CA ASP A 228 32.27 18.39 -70.37
C ASP A 228 32.06 19.42 -69.25
N LYS A 229 32.33 20.70 -69.51
CA LYS A 229 31.97 21.80 -68.61
C LYS A 229 30.47 21.87 -68.39
N GLN A 230 29.67 21.78 -69.46
CA GLN A 230 28.20 21.76 -69.36
C GLN A 230 27.70 20.55 -68.57
N LYS A 231 28.29 19.35 -68.79
CA LYS A 231 27.96 18.17 -67.98
C LYS A 231 28.32 18.37 -66.51
N HIS A 232 29.47 18.99 -66.22
CA HIS A 232 29.90 19.28 -64.85
C HIS A 232 28.94 20.24 -64.15
N GLU A 233 28.54 21.32 -64.81
CA GLU A 233 27.54 22.27 -64.30
C GLU A 233 26.19 21.59 -64.05
N GLN A 234 25.73 20.71 -64.95
CA GLN A 234 24.50 19.94 -64.74
C GLN A 234 24.62 18.96 -63.56
N LEU A 235 25.76 18.29 -63.41
CA LEU A 235 26.04 17.40 -62.28
C LEU A 235 26.08 18.19 -60.96
N GLU A 236 26.70 19.37 -60.95
CA GLU A 236 26.75 20.24 -59.78
C GLU A 236 25.35 20.75 -59.41
N LEU A 237 24.53 21.13 -60.39
CA LEU A 237 23.13 21.49 -60.17
C LEU A 237 22.33 20.32 -59.59
N HIS A 238 22.45 19.12 -60.16
CA HIS A 238 21.76 17.92 -59.68
C HIS A 238 22.23 17.51 -58.28
N TRP A 239 23.53 17.60 -58.02
CA TRP A 239 24.12 17.37 -56.70
C TRP A 239 23.55 18.35 -55.68
N ASN A 240 23.59 19.64 -55.96
CA ASN A 240 23.07 20.67 -55.07
C ASN A 240 21.54 20.55 -54.85
N ALA A 241 20.80 20.19 -55.90
CA ALA A 241 19.36 19.93 -55.81
C ALA A 241 19.04 18.72 -54.93
N SER A 242 19.93 17.73 -54.87
CA SER A 242 19.77 16.52 -54.05
C SER A 242 20.26 16.72 -52.61
N VAL A 243 21.38 17.42 -52.41
CA VAL A 243 22.01 17.61 -51.09
C VAL A 243 21.22 18.57 -50.20
N LYS A 244 20.75 19.70 -50.73
CA LYS A 244 19.99 20.69 -49.96
C LYS A 244 18.77 20.11 -49.20
N PRO A 245 17.85 19.36 -49.84
CA PRO A 245 16.72 18.77 -49.12
C PRO A 245 17.14 17.67 -48.13
N LEU A 246 18.26 16.99 -48.36
CA LEU A 246 18.80 16.01 -47.41
C LEU A 246 19.40 16.70 -46.17
N GLU A 247 20.09 17.83 -46.34
CA GLU A 247 20.59 18.64 -45.23
C GLU A 247 19.47 19.27 -44.41
N GLU A 248 18.40 19.74 -45.08
CA GLU A 248 17.23 20.28 -44.40
C GLU A 248 16.49 19.20 -43.62
N ARG A 249 16.26 18.03 -44.22
CA ARG A 249 15.70 16.86 -43.50
C ARG A 249 16.57 16.40 -42.35
N LYS A 250 17.89 16.39 -42.52
CA LYS A 250 18.82 16.08 -41.42
C LYS A 250 18.63 17.05 -40.27
N ARG A 251 18.54 18.35 -40.54
CA ARG A 251 18.30 19.38 -39.53
C ARG A 251 16.95 19.18 -38.82
N GLU A 252 15.86 18.95 -39.57
CA GLU A 252 14.53 18.69 -39.01
C GLU A 252 14.54 17.47 -38.07
N VAL A 253 15.20 16.39 -38.49
CA VAL A 253 15.34 15.16 -37.70
C VAL A 253 16.25 15.37 -36.47
N GLU A 254 17.25 16.25 -36.53
CA GLU A 254 18.10 16.59 -35.39
C GLU A 254 17.41 17.52 -34.37
N GLU A 255 16.50 18.39 -34.82
CA GLU A 255 15.75 19.33 -33.96
C GLU A 255 14.56 18.67 -33.23
N LEU A 256 13.86 17.73 -33.88
CA LEU A 256 12.71 17.00 -33.31
C LEU A 256 13.03 16.35 -31.94
N PRO A 257 14.14 15.59 -31.77
CA PRO A 257 14.53 15.01 -30.49
C PRO A 257 14.84 16.05 -29.41
N GLN A 258 15.35 17.23 -29.77
CA GLN A 258 15.70 18.27 -28.79
C GLN A 258 14.44 18.91 -28.20
N ALA A 259 13.44 19.21 -29.04
CA ALA A 259 12.14 19.70 -28.59
C ALA A 259 11.43 18.66 -27.72
N GLN A 260 11.43 17.39 -28.14
CA GLN A 260 10.86 16.29 -27.36
C GLN A 260 11.58 16.09 -26.02
N LYS A 261 12.92 16.16 -26.00
CA LYS A 261 13.71 16.06 -24.77
C LYS A 261 13.34 17.15 -23.77
N ALA A 262 13.21 18.40 -24.22
CA ALA A 262 12.79 19.50 -23.35
C ALA A 262 11.38 19.28 -22.77
N GLN A 263 10.45 18.76 -23.59
CA GLN A 263 9.10 18.42 -23.15
C GLN A 263 9.09 17.27 -22.14
N ILE A 264 9.89 16.21 -22.38
CA ILE A 264 10.05 15.09 -21.45
C ILE A 264 10.64 15.57 -20.13
N GLU A 265 11.66 16.43 -20.13
CA GLU A 265 12.24 17.00 -18.91
C GLU A 265 11.22 17.80 -18.09
N LEU A 266 10.34 18.57 -18.75
CA LEU A 266 9.23 19.27 -18.08
C LEU A 266 8.21 18.29 -17.48
N MET A 267 7.83 17.25 -18.22
CA MET A 267 6.92 16.22 -17.74
C MET A 267 7.50 15.47 -16.54
N VAL A 268 8.79 15.10 -16.59
CA VAL A 268 9.51 14.47 -15.48
C VAL A 268 9.53 15.37 -14.24
N LYS A 269 9.74 16.69 -14.39
CA LYS A 269 9.65 17.63 -13.27
C LYS A 269 8.25 17.67 -12.64
N LYS A 270 7.20 17.65 -13.46
CA LYS A 270 5.81 17.60 -12.97
C LYS A 270 5.49 16.30 -12.24
N VAL A 271 5.92 15.16 -12.79
CA VAL A 271 5.75 13.85 -12.13
C VAL A 271 6.41 13.84 -10.76
N LYS A 272 7.67 14.32 -10.66
CA LYS A 272 8.36 14.44 -9.37
C LYS A 272 7.65 15.34 -8.36
N GLN A 273 7.02 16.42 -8.84
CA GLN A 273 6.22 17.29 -7.97
C GLN A 273 4.99 16.54 -7.44
N VAL A 274 4.27 15.83 -8.31
CA VAL A 274 3.11 15.02 -7.92
C VAL A 274 3.49 13.90 -6.96
N ASP A 275 4.66 13.26 -7.15
CA ASP A 275 5.15 12.23 -6.23
C ASP A 275 5.38 12.82 -4.82
N LEU A 276 6.01 14.00 -4.73
CA LEU A 276 6.22 14.69 -3.44
C LEU A 276 4.89 15.08 -2.77
N GLU A 277 3.92 15.57 -3.54
CA GLU A 277 2.58 15.89 -3.03
C GLU A 277 1.84 14.63 -2.56
N THR A 278 1.98 13.53 -3.29
CA THR A 278 1.40 12.22 -2.93
C THR A 278 1.98 11.70 -1.63
N ASP A 279 3.31 11.75 -1.45
CA ASP A 279 3.98 11.37 -0.22
C ASP A 279 3.53 12.22 0.97
N ALA A 280 3.37 13.54 0.78
CA ALA A 280 2.86 14.44 1.79
C ALA A 280 1.42 14.09 2.22
N ILE A 281 0.55 13.77 1.25
CA ILE A 281 -0.83 13.34 1.52
C ILE A 281 -0.85 11.99 2.26
N ILE A 282 -0.02 11.04 1.86
CA ILE A 282 0.09 9.72 2.54
C ILE A 282 0.48 9.90 4.00
N LEU A 283 1.44 10.80 4.29
CA LEU A 283 1.84 11.10 5.66
C LEU A 283 0.68 11.71 6.48
N GLU A 284 -0.09 12.63 5.91
CA GLU A 284 -1.24 13.24 6.59
C GLU A 284 -2.38 12.23 6.83
N ILE A 285 -2.62 11.31 5.88
CA ILE A 285 -3.57 10.21 6.05
C ILE A 285 -3.15 9.32 7.22
N LYS A 286 -1.87 8.92 7.30
CA LYS A 286 -1.34 8.12 8.42
C LYS A 286 -1.52 8.83 9.75
N ARG A 287 -1.19 10.12 9.82
CA ARG A 287 -1.39 10.94 11.03
C ARG A 287 -2.87 10.99 11.45
N SER A 288 -3.77 11.17 10.48
CA SER A 288 -5.22 11.20 10.71
C SER A 288 -5.77 9.83 11.16
N GLU A 289 -5.23 8.74 10.61
CA GLU A 289 -5.53 7.36 11.02
C GLU A 289 -5.17 7.13 12.49
N GLU A 290 -3.95 7.50 12.89
CA GLU A 290 -3.50 7.38 14.27
C GLU A 290 -4.39 8.15 15.25
N VAL A 291 -4.80 9.36 14.87
CA VAL A 291 -5.76 10.15 15.65
C VAL A 291 -7.12 9.44 15.74
N ARG A 292 -7.61 8.87 14.63
CA ARG A 292 -8.88 8.13 14.62
C ARG A 292 -8.82 6.89 15.51
N ILE A 293 -7.73 6.14 15.47
CA ILE A 293 -7.51 4.97 16.32
C ILE A 293 -7.49 5.38 17.80
N LYS A 294 -6.76 6.45 18.15
CA LYS A 294 -6.74 7.00 19.52
C LYS A 294 -8.14 7.39 19.99
N LEU A 295 -8.87 8.20 19.21
CA LEU A 295 -10.23 8.63 19.54
C LEU A 295 -11.20 7.44 19.64
N SER A 296 -11.06 6.42 18.79
CA SER A 296 -11.88 5.21 18.86
C SER A 296 -11.60 4.42 20.14
N SER A 297 -10.32 4.33 20.57
CA SER A 297 -9.96 3.67 21.83
C SER A 297 -10.48 4.44 23.06
N GLU A 298 -10.43 5.77 23.02
CA GLU A 298 -11.02 6.63 24.06
C GLU A 298 -12.54 6.50 24.11
N LEU A 299 -13.20 6.23 22.98
CA LEU A 299 -14.64 6.01 22.92
C LEU A 299 -15.02 4.65 23.52
N GLU A 300 -14.27 3.59 23.22
CA GLU A 300 -14.51 2.25 23.77
C GLU A 300 -14.22 2.15 25.27
N THR A 301 -13.21 2.88 25.77
CA THR A 301 -12.87 2.92 27.21
C THR A 301 -13.89 3.72 28.04
N LYS A 302 -14.64 4.62 27.41
CA LYS A 302 -15.70 5.36 28.11
C LYS A 302 -16.86 4.41 28.42
N PRO A 303 -17.38 4.42 29.66
CA PRO A 303 -18.55 3.64 30.01
C PRO A 303 -19.68 3.97 29.03
N LYS A 304 -20.25 2.94 28.37
CA LYS A 304 -21.40 3.11 27.48
C LYS A 304 -22.51 3.77 28.29
N ALA A 305 -22.69 5.08 28.08
CA ALA A 305 -23.75 5.84 28.73
C ALA A 305 -25.06 5.08 28.50
N ALA A 306 -25.87 4.93 29.56
CA ALA A 306 -27.14 4.23 29.45
C ALA A 306 -27.90 4.80 28.23
N PHE A 307 -28.44 3.90 27.40
CA PHE A 307 -29.04 4.29 26.13
C PHE A 307 -29.99 5.47 26.35
N ARG A 308 -29.88 6.52 25.53
CA ARG A 308 -30.75 7.71 25.59
C ARG A 308 -32.23 7.34 25.76
N LYS A 309 -32.64 6.22 25.16
CA LYS A 309 -33.96 5.61 25.28
C LYS A 309 -34.36 5.31 26.74
N SER A 310 -33.46 4.74 27.54
CA SER A 310 -33.70 4.46 28.97
C SER A 310 -33.94 5.74 29.78
N TYR A 311 -33.16 6.79 29.55
CA TYR A 311 -33.41 8.10 30.19
C TYR A 311 -34.75 8.69 29.76
N ILE A 312 -35.10 8.61 28.47
CA ILE A 312 -36.38 9.10 27.96
C ILE A 312 -37.55 8.31 28.57
N GLU A 313 -37.45 6.98 28.64
CA GLU A 313 -38.46 6.12 29.26
C GLU A 313 -38.64 6.45 30.74
N ARG A 314 -37.54 6.61 31.48
CA ARG A 314 -37.59 7.00 32.90
C ARG A 314 -38.21 8.37 33.11
N ILE A 315 -37.85 9.37 32.29
CA ILE A 315 -38.45 10.71 32.36
C ILE A 315 -39.96 10.64 32.02
N SER A 316 -40.33 9.82 31.04
CA SER A 316 -41.72 9.60 30.65
C SER A 316 -42.53 8.95 31.79
N GLU A 317 -41.98 7.94 32.47
CA GLU A 317 -42.61 7.33 33.64
C GLU A 317 -42.77 8.30 34.80
N ILE A 318 -41.72 9.08 35.13
CA ILE A 318 -41.81 10.13 36.16
C ILE A 318 -42.92 11.12 35.82
N THR A 319 -43.01 11.53 34.55
CA THR A 319 -44.04 12.47 34.09
C THR A 319 -45.45 11.87 34.20
N LYS A 320 -45.63 10.59 33.87
CA LYS A 320 -46.91 9.89 34.03
C LYS A 320 -47.31 9.78 35.50
N ASN A 321 -46.36 9.44 36.38
CA ASN A 321 -46.61 9.34 37.81
C ASN A 321 -46.96 10.70 38.42
N SER A 322 -46.28 11.78 38.03
CA SER A 322 -46.63 13.14 38.47
C SER A 322 -48.08 13.50 38.14
N ARG A 323 -48.52 13.22 36.90
CA ARG A 323 -49.92 13.48 36.50
C ARG A 323 -50.92 12.65 37.28
N LYS A 324 -50.59 11.39 37.60
CA LYS A 324 -51.41 10.55 38.47
C LYS A 324 -51.50 11.13 39.87
N GLN A 325 -50.38 11.57 40.44
CA GLN A 325 -50.34 12.23 41.74
C GLN A 325 -51.19 13.50 41.75
N ASP A 326 -51.14 14.34 40.72
CA ASP A 326 -51.98 15.54 40.62
C ASP A 326 -53.48 15.20 40.63
N ALA A 327 -53.87 14.14 39.91
CA ALA A 327 -55.25 13.66 39.90
C ALA A 327 -55.67 13.09 41.26
N ASP A 328 -54.77 12.39 41.95
CA ASP A 328 -55.02 11.82 43.28
C ASP A 328 -55.11 12.92 44.35
N ILE A 329 -54.24 13.93 44.29
CA ILE A 329 -54.31 15.15 45.13
C ILE A 329 -55.64 15.85 44.94
N GLY A 330 -56.09 16.02 43.68
CA GLY A 330 -57.39 16.62 43.40
C GLY A 330 -58.55 15.86 44.06
N ARG A 331 -58.51 14.52 44.08
CA ARG A 331 -59.51 13.70 44.78
C ARG A 331 -59.46 13.89 46.29
N ILE A 332 -58.26 13.83 46.89
CA ILE A 332 -58.08 14.04 48.33
C ILE A 332 -58.58 15.42 48.78
N LEU A 333 -58.35 16.46 47.96
CA LEU A 333 -58.83 17.81 48.27
C LEU A 333 -60.36 17.89 48.27
N ASN A 334 -61.02 17.24 47.31
CA ASN A 334 -62.49 17.17 47.28
C ASN A 334 -63.02 16.38 48.48
N ASP A 335 -62.47 15.21 48.78
CA ASP A 335 -62.87 14.40 49.93
C ASP A 335 -62.68 15.16 51.24
N THR A 336 -61.57 15.91 51.39
CA THR A 336 -61.32 16.75 52.56
C THR A 336 -62.34 17.88 52.67
N ARG A 337 -62.72 18.51 51.55
CA ARG A 337 -63.75 19.55 51.51
C ARG A 337 -65.10 18.98 51.93
N ASP A 338 -65.47 17.81 51.42
CA ASP A 338 -66.74 17.15 51.72
C ASP A 338 -66.80 16.74 53.20
N LEU A 339 -65.72 16.16 53.75
CA LEU A 339 -65.59 15.86 55.17
C LEU A 339 -65.71 17.11 56.05
N GLN A 340 -65.14 18.25 55.63
CA GLN A 340 -65.28 19.51 56.36
C GLN A 340 -66.73 20.01 56.36
N ILE A 341 -67.43 19.89 55.23
CA ILE A 341 -68.85 20.27 55.13
C ILE A 341 -69.70 19.36 56.02
N GLU A 342 -69.46 18.05 56.00
CA GLU A 342 -70.15 17.09 56.86
C GLU A 342 -69.87 17.34 58.34
N SER A 343 -68.61 17.56 58.71
CA SER A 343 -68.19 17.89 60.08
C SER A 343 -68.91 19.14 60.60
N ASN A 344 -68.92 20.23 59.81
CA ASN A 344 -69.62 21.45 60.16
C ASN A 344 -71.14 21.23 60.29
N SER A 345 -71.73 20.46 59.38
CA SER A 345 -73.16 20.10 59.40
C SER A 345 -73.53 19.31 60.67
N ILE A 346 -72.70 18.34 61.05
CA ILE A 346 -72.89 17.56 62.28
C ILE A 346 -72.75 18.45 63.52
N GLN A 347 -71.74 19.32 63.57
CA GLN A 347 -71.52 20.25 64.68
C GLN A 347 -72.70 21.23 64.84
N GLU A 348 -73.20 21.78 63.73
CA GLU A 348 -74.36 22.67 63.76
C GLU A 348 -75.63 21.93 64.19
N ARG A 349 -75.84 20.70 63.70
CA ARG A 349 -76.97 19.84 64.11
C ARG A 349 -76.89 19.48 65.60
N LEU A 350 -75.70 19.20 66.11
CA LEU A 350 -75.46 18.94 67.54
C LEU A 350 -75.84 20.17 68.37
N HIS A 351 -75.34 21.35 68.00
CA HIS A 351 -75.64 22.60 68.69
C HIS A 351 -77.15 22.89 68.73
N ARG A 352 -77.83 22.81 67.58
CA ARG A 352 -79.29 23.00 67.51
C ARG A 352 -80.05 22.01 68.38
N THR A 353 -79.65 20.73 68.36
CA THR A 353 -80.32 19.68 69.16
C THR A 353 -80.10 19.89 70.65
N TYR A 354 -78.88 20.27 71.06
CA TYR A 354 -78.57 20.59 72.46
C TYR A 354 -79.45 21.74 72.97
N VAL A 355 -79.52 22.85 72.23
CA VAL A 355 -80.34 24.02 72.61
C VAL A 355 -81.81 23.64 72.77
N VAL A 356 -82.37 22.83 71.86
CA VAL A 356 -83.77 22.38 71.94
C VAL A 356 -84.01 21.49 73.17
N VAL A 357 -83.08 20.57 73.46
CA VAL A 357 -83.18 19.69 74.64
C VAL A 357 -83.03 20.48 75.94
N GLU A 358 -82.09 21.42 75.98
CA GLU A 358 -81.87 22.33 77.10
C GLU A 358 -83.13 23.18 77.37
N GLU A 359 -83.71 23.80 76.34
CA GLU A 359 -84.96 24.56 76.46
C GLU A 359 -86.13 23.67 76.94
N ALA A 360 -86.23 22.43 76.44
CA ALA A 360 -87.28 21.50 76.84
C ALA A 360 -87.18 21.10 78.32
N ILE A 361 -85.97 20.93 78.85
CA ILE A 361 -85.75 20.64 80.27
C ILE A 361 -85.98 21.88 81.14
N LEU A 362 -85.59 23.07 80.65
CA LEU A 362 -85.75 24.34 81.37
C LEU A 362 -87.21 24.83 81.47
N ARG A 363 -88.10 24.40 80.56
CA ARG A 363 -89.55 24.65 80.70
C ARG A 363 -90.02 24.10 82.06
N ASP A 364 -90.40 25.01 82.96
CA ASP A 364 -90.85 24.81 84.35
C ASP A 364 -89.82 24.33 85.40
N VAL A 365 -88.50 24.47 85.16
CA VAL A 365 -87.42 24.09 86.11
C VAL A 365 -87.52 24.74 87.50
N LYS A 366 -88.20 25.88 87.62
CA LYS A 366 -88.32 26.61 88.89
C LYS A 366 -89.07 25.82 89.99
N ASN A 367 -89.86 24.80 89.63
CA ASN A 367 -90.76 24.12 90.56
C ASN A 367 -90.46 22.61 90.76
N ASP A 368 -89.49 22.03 90.05
CA ASP A 368 -89.25 20.57 90.04
C ASP A 368 -87.76 20.23 90.24
N LEU A 369 -87.45 19.61 91.39
CA LEU A 369 -86.10 19.20 91.78
C LEU A 369 -85.50 18.17 90.81
N VAL A 370 -86.32 17.30 90.22
CA VAL A 370 -85.88 16.26 89.28
C VAL A 370 -85.39 16.90 87.97
N ARG A 371 -86.07 17.94 87.48
CA ARG A 371 -85.65 18.68 86.28
C ARG A 371 -84.37 19.47 86.48
N GLN A 372 -84.15 20.04 87.67
CA GLN A 372 -82.89 20.71 87.99
C GLN A 372 -81.71 19.74 87.98
N GLN A 373 -81.90 18.54 88.56
CA GLN A 373 -80.91 17.47 88.48
C GLN A 373 -80.68 17.00 87.03
N ALA A 374 -81.74 16.85 86.24
CA ALA A 374 -81.62 16.47 84.82
C ALA A 374 -80.88 17.53 83.98
N HIS A 375 -81.12 18.82 84.23
CA HIS A 375 -80.39 19.92 83.60
C HIS A 375 -78.89 19.92 83.95
N GLY A 376 -78.56 19.73 85.23
CA GLY A 376 -77.17 19.58 85.67
C GLY A 376 -76.47 18.39 85.02
N LEU A 377 -77.17 17.26 84.90
CA LEU A 377 -76.67 16.08 84.18
C LEU A 377 -76.50 16.36 82.67
N LEU A 378 -77.41 17.09 82.03
CA LEU A 378 -77.30 17.43 80.61
C LEU A 378 -76.06 18.29 80.33
N ILE A 379 -75.83 19.34 81.13
CA ILE A 379 -74.64 20.20 81.00
C ILE A 379 -73.38 19.36 81.21
N ALA A 380 -73.33 18.57 82.29
CA ALA A 380 -72.17 17.73 82.60
C ALA A 380 -71.87 16.74 81.45
N ILE A 381 -72.90 16.14 80.83
CA ILE A 381 -72.73 15.27 79.68
C ILE A 381 -72.17 16.04 78.47
N HIS A 382 -72.72 17.20 78.14
CA HIS A 382 -72.26 17.99 77.00
C HIS A 382 -70.82 18.49 77.17
N GLU A 383 -70.46 18.97 78.36
CA GLU A 383 -69.08 19.35 78.71
C GLU A 383 -68.14 18.15 78.63
N SER A 384 -68.52 17.01 79.22
CA SER A 384 -67.70 15.79 79.18
C SER A 384 -67.45 15.31 77.75
N PHE A 385 -68.44 15.36 76.86
CA PHE A 385 -68.25 15.03 75.44
C PHE A 385 -67.38 16.05 74.71
N GLY A 386 -67.46 17.34 75.08
CA GLY A 386 -66.55 18.38 74.60
C GLY A 386 -65.10 18.06 74.97
N ASP A 387 -64.85 17.77 76.25
CA ASP A 387 -63.52 17.40 76.76
C ASP A 387 -62.98 16.15 76.08
N ILE A 388 -63.81 15.10 75.92
CA ILE A 388 -63.42 13.87 75.21
C ILE A 388 -63.04 14.19 73.75
N SER A 389 -63.82 15.01 73.06
CA SER A 389 -63.53 15.39 71.67
C SER A 389 -62.21 16.15 71.55
N GLU A 390 -61.94 17.10 72.45
CA GLU A 390 -60.69 17.86 72.46
C GLU A 390 -59.48 16.94 72.74
N GLN A 391 -59.59 16.06 73.73
CA GLN A 391 -58.52 15.11 74.05
C GLN A 391 -58.24 14.14 72.89
N ILE A 392 -59.26 13.70 72.16
CA ILE A 392 -59.08 12.89 70.95
C ILE A 392 -58.28 13.65 69.89
N LEU A 393 -58.60 14.93 69.64
CA LEU A 393 -57.89 15.76 68.66
C LEU A 393 -56.43 16.00 69.06
N ILE A 394 -56.16 16.31 70.34
CA ILE A 394 -54.80 16.48 70.86
C ILE A 394 -54.01 15.18 70.75
N THR A 395 -54.60 14.06 71.16
CA THR A 395 -53.97 12.73 71.07
C THR A 395 -53.65 12.38 69.63
N ASP A 396 -54.55 12.65 68.69
CA ASP A 396 -54.36 12.37 67.28
C ASP A 396 -53.24 13.21 66.65
N ARG A 397 -53.12 14.48 67.06
CA ARG A 397 -52.00 15.35 66.66
C ARG A 397 -50.67 14.82 67.19
N ILE A 398 -50.58 14.51 68.48
CA ILE A 398 -49.36 13.95 69.09
C ILE A 398 -48.97 12.64 68.40
N ARG A 399 -49.94 11.78 68.11
CA ARG A 399 -49.72 10.52 67.39
C ARG A 399 -49.14 10.75 65.99
N ARG A 400 -49.65 11.73 65.24
CA ARG A 400 -49.10 12.11 63.92
C ARG A 400 -47.66 12.62 64.02
N GLU A 401 -47.38 13.50 64.99
CA GLU A 401 -46.03 14.02 65.24
C GLU A 401 -45.05 12.88 65.64
N ALA A 402 -45.50 11.93 66.47
CA ALA A 402 -44.69 10.78 66.87
C ALA A 402 -44.30 9.90 65.68
N VAL A 403 -45.26 9.57 64.81
CA VAL A 403 -45.00 8.81 63.58
C VAL A 403 -44.06 9.57 62.65
N GLU A 404 -44.21 10.88 62.50
CA GLU A 404 -43.30 11.70 61.70
C GLU A 404 -41.86 11.64 62.26
N LEU A 405 -41.69 11.74 63.57
CA LEU A 405 -40.37 11.61 64.20
C LEU A 405 -39.77 10.20 64.01
N GLU A 406 -40.57 9.13 64.13
CA GLU A 406 -40.13 7.77 63.86
C GLU A 406 -39.67 7.56 62.41
N THR A 407 -40.40 8.12 61.45
CA THR A 407 -40.00 8.06 60.03
C THR A 407 -38.70 8.82 59.77
N LYS A 408 -38.52 10.00 60.38
CA LYS A 408 -37.27 10.77 60.30
C LYS A 408 -36.10 10.02 60.95
N LEU A 409 -36.32 9.37 62.09
CA LEU A 409 -35.31 8.56 62.79
C LEU A 409 -34.87 7.37 61.92
N SER A 410 -35.83 6.71 61.29
CA SER A 410 -35.58 5.58 60.38
C SER A 410 -34.77 6.03 59.16
N ALA A 411 -35.12 7.17 58.56
CA ALA A 411 -34.39 7.76 57.46
C ALA A 411 -32.95 8.15 57.85
N ALA A 412 -32.76 8.79 59.01
CA ALA A 412 -31.43 9.14 59.51
C ALA A 412 -30.56 7.90 59.75
N SER A 413 -31.12 6.84 60.33
CA SER A 413 -30.40 5.58 60.59
C SER A 413 -29.91 4.92 59.29
N THR A 414 -30.72 4.92 58.23
CA THR A 414 -30.29 4.40 56.93
C THR A 414 -29.19 5.26 56.28
N SER A 415 -29.24 6.58 56.48
CA SER A 415 -28.17 7.49 56.03
C SER A 415 -26.87 7.27 56.80
N THR A 416 -26.93 6.98 58.10
CA THR A 416 -25.73 6.65 58.91
C THR A 416 -25.06 5.38 58.39
N LEU A 417 -25.83 4.33 58.08
CA LEU A 417 -25.28 3.09 57.50
C LEU A 417 -24.61 3.33 56.14
N ALA A 418 -25.12 4.25 55.33
CA ALA A 418 -24.49 4.65 54.07
C ALA A 418 -23.20 5.44 54.31
N MET A 419 -23.17 6.29 55.34
CA MET A 419 -21.98 7.03 55.76
C MET A 419 -20.86 6.10 56.25
N ASP A 420 -21.19 5.08 57.04
CA ASP A 420 -20.24 4.07 57.52
C ASP A 420 -19.59 3.31 56.36
N ARG A 421 -20.35 3.00 55.31
CA ARG A 421 -19.83 2.38 54.08
C ARG A 421 -18.89 3.30 53.30
N LEU A 422 -19.23 4.58 53.18
CA LEU A 422 -18.36 5.56 52.54
C LEU A 422 -17.06 5.77 53.32
N GLN A 423 -17.15 5.77 54.66
CA GLN A 423 -16.00 5.85 55.54
C GLN A 423 -15.07 4.64 55.37
N ALA A 424 -15.63 3.42 55.34
CA ALA A 424 -14.86 2.21 55.08
C ALA A 424 -14.15 2.22 53.71
N ASN A 425 -14.81 2.74 52.66
CA ASN A 425 -14.20 2.88 51.34
C ASN A 425 -13.07 3.92 51.34
N LEU A 426 -13.24 5.04 52.04
CA LEU A 426 -12.20 6.06 52.19
C LEU A 426 -10.97 5.50 52.91
N ASP A 427 -11.17 4.71 53.96
CA ASP A 427 -10.08 4.08 54.70
C ASP A 427 -9.37 3.00 53.86
N ALA A 428 -10.10 2.27 53.01
CA ALA A 428 -9.52 1.34 52.04
C ALA A 428 -8.66 2.07 51.00
N LEU A 429 -9.14 3.18 50.44
CA LEU A 429 -8.38 4.01 49.48
C LEU A 429 -7.11 4.59 50.12
N ARG A 430 -7.20 5.09 51.36
CA ARG A 430 -6.03 5.59 52.10
C ARG A 430 -5.00 4.49 52.35
N LYS A 431 -5.45 3.25 52.59
CA LYS A 431 -4.55 2.10 52.76
C LYS A 431 -3.87 1.73 51.45
N GLU A 432 -4.58 1.78 50.33
CA GLU A 432 -4.03 1.55 48.99
C GLU A 432 -3.04 2.65 48.60
N GLU A 433 -3.37 3.93 48.85
CA GLU A 433 -2.47 5.07 48.64
C GLU A 433 -1.17 4.92 49.43
N LYS A 434 -1.25 4.47 50.69
CA LYS A 434 -0.08 4.21 51.53
C LYS A 434 0.79 3.06 50.98
N LEU A 435 0.17 1.99 50.49
CA LEU A 435 0.87 0.86 49.86
C LEU A 435 1.57 1.27 48.56
N LEU A 436 0.98 2.19 47.80
CA LEU A 436 1.56 2.72 46.56
C LEU A 436 2.73 3.67 46.80
N TRP A 437 2.78 4.33 47.96
CA TRP A 437 3.89 5.22 48.34
C TRP A 437 5.09 4.48 48.98
N ASP A 438 4.91 3.26 49.48
CA ASP A 438 5.97 2.48 50.13
C ASP A 438 7.08 1.84 49.23
N PRO A 439 7.05 1.85 47.87
CA PRO A 439 8.21 1.38 47.08
C PRO A 439 9.27 2.45 46.71
N LEU A 440 9.13 3.71 47.13
CA LEU A 440 10.05 4.80 46.73
C LEU A 440 11.17 5.12 47.75
N HIS A 441 11.29 4.34 48.83
CA HIS A 441 12.35 4.50 49.84
C HIS A 441 13.08 3.18 50.16
N HIS A 442 13.73 2.61 49.15
CA HIS A 442 14.91 1.77 49.35
C HIS A 442 16.04 2.16 48.41
#